data_AF-A0A960F7B0-F1
#
_entry.id   AF-A0A960F7B0-F1
#
_cell.length_a   1.000
_cell.length_b   1.000
_cell.length_c   1.000
_cell.angle_alpha   90.00
_cell.angle_beta   90.00
_cell.angle_gamma   90.00
#
_symmetry.space_group_name_H-M   'P 1'
#
loop_
_entity.id
_entity.type
_entity.pdbx_description
1 polymer ?
#
loop_
_entity_poly.entity_id
_entity_poly.type
_entity_poly.pdbx_seq_one_letter_code
_entity_poly.pdbx_strand_id
1 'polypeptide(L)'
;VGRQLKRWRRQVEAGGVRDLPVHAELFERLAAAQPPERARPALAHGDYRFDNTVLADDFGICAVLDWELCTTGDPIADFAWSLQYWADPGDEMSFLQDPPTLLDTFMRRSDYLRMYEQRSGFDLSDLPYYHAFSWWKQASIVEGAYARRLQGATGGMGASGDVASIATRVDNMLDHAAALASDAGI
;
A
#
# COMPACT_ATOMS: atom_id res chain seq x y z
N VAL A 1 11.85 -3.57 -4.84
CA VAL A 1 11.27 -3.09 -3.56
C VAL A 1 12.29 -2.81 -2.46
N GLY A 2 13.47 -3.45 -2.42
CA GLY A 2 14.44 -3.26 -1.32
C GLY A 2 14.84 -1.81 -0.95
N ARG A 3 14.92 -0.88 -1.92
CA ARG A 3 15.15 0.55 -1.62
C ARG A 3 14.00 1.16 -0.81
N GLN A 4 12.75 0.79 -1.10
CA GLN A 4 11.56 1.26 -0.40
C GLN A 4 11.52 0.71 1.04
N LEU A 5 11.79 -0.59 1.23
CA LEU A 5 11.89 -1.20 2.57
C LEU A 5 12.86 -0.43 3.46
N LYS A 6 14.09 -0.19 2.99
CA LYS A 6 15.10 0.56 3.76
C LYS A 6 14.67 2.01 4.04
N ARG A 7 14.05 2.68 3.06
CA ARG A 7 13.56 4.06 3.21
C ARG A 7 12.50 4.16 4.29
N TRP A 8 11.45 3.35 4.22
CA TRP A 8 10.32 3.42 5.14
C TRP A 8 10.70 2.95 6.55
N ARG A 9 11.57 1.94 6.66
CA ARG A 9 12.16 1.54 7.93
C ARG A 9 12.87 2.71 8.62
N ARG A 10 13.78 3.38 7.89
CA ARG A 10 14.51 4.55 8.39
C ARG A 10 13.59 5.70 8.76
N GLN A 11 12.51 5.92 8.01
CA GLN A 11 11.55 6.98 8.31
C GLN A 11 10.85 6.75 9.65
N VAL A 12 10.41 5.52 9.93
CA VAL A 12 9.77 5.17 11.21
C VAL A 12 10.76 5.30 12.36
N GLU A 13 11.98 4.77 12.20
CA GLU A 13 13.04 4.87 13.22
C GLU A 13 13.42 6.32 13.53
N ALA A 14 13.50 7.19 12.52
CA ALA A 14 13.80 8.61 12.69
C ALA A 14 12.66 9.37 13.39
N GLY A 15 11.41 8.91 13.25
CA GLY A 15 10.27 9.46 13.98
C GLY A 15 10.40 9.20 15.48
N GLY A 16 10.76 7.97 15.87
CA GLY A 16 11.18 7.61 17.23
C GLY A 16 10.17 7.90 18.34
N VAL A 17 8.87 7.98 18.01
CA VAL A 17 7.82 8.40 18.96
C VAL A 17 7.27 7.25 19.81
N ARG A 18 7.42 6.00 19.36
CA ARG A 18 7.04 4.78 20.08
C ARG A 18 7.76 3.56 19.52
N ASP A 19 7.73 2.46 20.27
CA ASP A 19 8.23 1.17 19.79
C ASP A 19 7.19 0.46 18.92
N LEU A 20 7.67 -0.21 17.86
CA LEU A 20 6.86 -0.93 16.87
C LEU A 20 7.52 -2.27 16.53
N PRO A 21 7.46 -3.26 17.44
CA PRO A 21 8.12 -4.55 17.25
C PRO A 21 7.60 -5.29 16.02
N VAL A 22 6.28 -5.28 15.76
CA VAL A 22 5.67 -5.93 14.57
C VAL A 22 6.20 -5.32 13.27
N HIS A 23 6.36 -3.99 13.21
CA HIS A 23 6.96 -3.32 12.05
C HIS A 23 8.42 -3.72 11.82
N ALA A 24 9.20 -3.94 12.90
CA ALA A 24 10.57 -4.41 12.82
C ALA A 24 10.68 -5.86 12.35
N GLU A 25 9.87 -6.74 12.93
CA GLU A 25 9.80 -8.14 12.52
C GLU A 25 9.41 -8.27 11.05
N LEU A 26 8.35 -7.56 10.62
CA LEU A 26 7.91 -7.59 9.23
C LEU A 26 8.96 -7.04 8.27
N PHE A 27 9.74 -6.03 8.67
CA PHE A 27 10.84 -5.56 7.84
C PHE A 27 11.85 -6.68 7.56
N GLU A 28 12.26 -7.46 8.57
CA GLU A 28 13.20 -8.55 8.40
C GLU A 28 12.62 -9.68 7.53
N ARG A 29 11.37 -10.08 7.79
CA ARG A 29 10.67 -11.10 7.00
C ARG A 29 10.52 -10.69 5.52
N LEU A 30 10.04 -9.47 5.27
CA LEU A 30 9.89 -8.92 3.92
C LEU A 30 11.24 -8.66 3.23
N ALA A 31 12.30 -8.37 3.97
CA ALA A 31 13.63 -8.22 3.41
C ALA A 31 14.23 -9.57 2.99
N ALA A 32 13.99 -10.62 3.76
CA ALA A 32 14.45 -11.98 3.47
C ALA A 32 13.67 -12.63 2.31
N ALA A 33 12.37 -12.36 2.20
CA ALA A 33 11.50 -12.97 1.20
C ALA A 33 11.32 -12.15 -0.11
N GLN A 34 12.23 -11.21 -0.40
CA GLN A 34 12.12 -10.37 -1.60
C GLN A 34 12.04 -11.21 -2.88
N PRO A 35 11.03 -10.98 -3.74
CA PRO A 35 11.00 -11.57 -5.07
C PRO A 35 12.25 -11.18 -5.87
N PRO A 36 12.72 -12.05 -6.77
CA PRO A 36 13.85 -11.73 -7.64
C PRO A 36 13.53 -10.50 -8.51
N GLU A 37 14.57 -9.75 -8.87
CA GLU A 37 14.39 -8.60 -9.75
C GLU A 37 13.80 -9.03 -11.10
N ARG A 38 12.67 -8.43 -11.48
CA ARG A 38 12.00 -8.78 -12.73
C ARG A 38 12.83 -8.34 -13.94
N ALA A 39 12.90 -9.22 -14.93
CA ALA A 39 13.60 -8.95 -16.20
C ALA A 39 12.96 -7.81 -17.01
N ARG A 40 11.68 -7.49 -16.78
CA ARG A 40 10.93 -6.46 -17.51
C ARG A 40 10.44 -5.37 -16.55
N PRO A 41 11.33 -4.45 -16.11
CA PRO A 41 10.90 -3.30 -15.33
C PRO A 41 10.02 -2.36 -16.17
N ALA A 42 9.13 -1.62 -15.51
CA ALA A 42 8.23 -0.67 -16.14
C ALA A 42 8.21 0.66 -15.37
N LEU A 43 7.58 1.67 -15.97
CA LEU A 43 7.26 2.91 -15.26
C LEU A 43 6.21 2.60 -14.19
N ALA A 44 6.55 2.86 -12.94
CA ALA A 44 5.65 2.85 -11.80
C ALA A 44 5.33 4.29 -11.41
N HIS A 45 4.05 4.56 -11.16
CA HIS A 45 3.57 5.84 -10.66
C HIS A 45 4.09 6.12 -9.25
N GLY A 46 4.15 5.09 -8.40
CA GLY A 46 4.56 5.17 -7.00
C GLY A 46 3.42 5.46 -6.02
N ASP A 47 2.36 6.10 -6.51
CA ASP A 47 1.10 6.34 -5.80
C ASP A 47 -0.13 6.22 -6.73
N TYR A 48 -0.23 5.14 -7.52
CA TYR A 48 -1.38 4.99 -8.43
C TYR A 48 -2.65 4.62 -7.65
N ARG A 49 -3.63 5.51 -7.64
CA ARG A 49 -4.90 5.38 -6.90
C ARG A 49 -5.99 6.25 -7.55
N PHE A 50 -7.26 5.95 -7.26
CA PHE A 50 -8.40 6.58 -7.95
C PHE A 50 -8.42 8.11 -7.80
N ASP A 51 -8.02 8.64 -6.65
CA ASP A 51 -7.95 10.08 -6.38
C ASP A 51 -6.82 10.80 -7.10
N ASN A 52 -5.85 10.07 -7.65
CA ASN A 52 -4.83 10.59 -8.55
C ASN A 52 -5.24 10.48 -10.03
N THR A 53 -6.52 10.21 -10.33
CA THR A 53 -7.05 10.17 -11.69
C THR A 53 -8.10 11.24 -11.92
N VAL A 54 -8.13 11.80 -13.13
CA VAL A 54 -9.19 12.71 -13.59
C VAL A 54 -10.07 11.94 -14.57
N LEU A 55 -11.38 11.98 -14.34
CA LEU A 55 -12.36 11.32 -15.19
C LEU A 55 -13.00 12.33 -16.15
N ALA A 56 -13.24 11.88 -17.39
CA ALA A 56 -14.09 12.57 -18.36
C ALA A 56 -15.59 12.30 -18.06
N ASP A 57 -16.48 12.97 -18.80
CA ASP A 57 -17.94 12.83 -18.65
C ASP A 57 -18.45 11.40 -18.90
N ASP A 58 -17.70 10.61 -19.66
CA ASP A 58 -17.98 9.18 -19.93
C ASP A 58 -17.35 8.22 -18.88
N PHE A 59 -16.79 8.77 -17.81
CA PHE A 59 -16.05 8.06 -16.77
C PHE A 59 -14.73 7.41 -17.23
N GLY A 60 -14.23 7.73 -18.42
CA GLY A 60 -12.88 7.38 -18.86
C GLY A 60 -11.82 8.19 -18.12
N ILE A 61 -10.66 7.57 -17.83
CA ILE A 61 -9.52 8.31 -17.25
C ILE A 61 -8.90 9.20 -18.35
N CYS A 62 -8.95 10.52 -18.16
CA CYS A 62 -8.36 11.49 -19.10
C CYS A 62 -7.00 12.04 -18.64
N ALA A 63 -6.68 11.93 -17.34
CA ALA A 63 -5.36 12.28 -16.82
C ALA A 63 -5.02 11.47 -15.56
N VAL A 64 -3.72 11.28 -15.34
CA VAL A 64 -3.14 10.74 -14.09
C VAL A 64 -2.24 11.82 -13.51
N LEU A 65 -2.43 12.16 -12.25
CA LEU A 65 -1.78 13.27 -11.53
C LEU A 65 -0.75 12.75 -10.52
N ASP A 66 0.07 13.66 -10.00
CA ASP A 66 0.99 13.41 -8.88
C ASP A 66 2.12 12.38 -9.15
N TRP A 67 2.90 12.66 -10.19
CA TRP A 67 4.01 11.81 -10.63
C TRP A 67 5.30 11.99 -9.81
N GLU A 68 5.28 12.68 -8.66
CA GLU A 68 6.52 13.01 -7.94
C GLU A 68 7.24 11.78 -7.36
N LEU A 69 6.52 10.67 -7.17
CA LEU A 69 7.04 9.39 -6.68
C LEU A 69 7.38 8.41 -7.80
N CYS A 70 7.23 8.82 -9.07
CA CYS A 70 7.40 7.90 -10.18
C CYS A 70 8.82 7.39 -10.30
N THR A 71 8.94 6.14 -10.74
CA THR A 71 10.24 5.49 -10.89
C THR A 71 10.16 4.33 -11.86
N THR A 72 11.31 3.86 -12.32
CA THR A 72 11.41 2.59 -13.03
C THR A 72 11.56 1.46 -12.01
N GLY A 73 10.69 0.46 -12.06
CA GLY A 73 10.68 -0.62 -11.07
C GLY A 73 9.80 -1.80 -11.47
N ASP A 74 9.44 -2.62 -10.48
CA ASP A 74 8.50 -3.72 -10.67
C ASP A 74 7.06 -3.15 -10.71
N PRO A 75 6.33 -3.27 -11.84
CA PRO A 75 4.96 -2.77 -11.95
C PRO A 75 3.98 -3.49 -11.02
N ILE A 76 4.28 -4.72 -10.57
CA ILE A 76 3.42 -5.44 -9.63
C ILE A 76 3.41 -4.78 -8.26
N ALA A 77 4.52 -4.15 -7.86
CA ALA A 77 4.55 -3.37 -6.62
C ALA A 77 3.64 -2.13 -6.69
N ASP A 78 3.56 -1.48 -7.85
CA ASP A 78 2.67 -0.33 -8.07
C ASP A 78 1.20 -0.76 -8.18
N PHE A 79 0.96 -1.89 -8.84
CA PHE A 79 -0.37 -2.50 -8.89
C PHE A 79 -0.87 -2.95 -7.51
N ALA A 80 -0.03 -3.61 -6.71
CA ALA A 80 -0.36 -4.02 -5.34
C ALA A 80 -0.65 -2.82 -4.43
N TRP A 81 0.05 -1.70 -4.64
CA TRP A 81 -0.26 -0.44 -3.96
C TRP A 81 -1.70 0.02 -4.24
N SER A 82 -2.10 0.01 -5.52
CA SER A 82 -3.48 0.35 -5.93
C SER A 82 -4.52 -0.65 -5.42
N LEU A 83 -4.14 -1.93 -5.27
CA LEU A 83 -5.04 -3.01 -4.85
C LEU A 83 -5.58 -2.82 -3.42
N GLN A 84 -4.91 -2.03 -2.58
CA GLN A 84 -5.40 -1.70 -1.23
C GLN A 84 -6.76 -0.97 -1.25
N TYR A 85 -7.15 -0.37 -2.38
CA TYR A 85 -8.46 0.24 -2.60
C TYR A 85 -9.57 -0.79 -2.79
N TRP A 86 -9.19 -2.01 -3.15
CA TRP A 86 -10.12 -3.10 -3.40
C TRP A 86 -10.39 -3.86 -2.12
N ALA A 87 -11.65 -3.85 -1.68
CA ALA A 87 -12.16 -4.68 -0.60
C ALA A 87 -13.29 -5.57 -1.12
N ASP A 88 -13.25 -6.86 -0.80
CA ASP A 88 -14.34 -7.80 -1.04
C ASP A 88 -15.14 -8.02 0.26
N PRO A 89 -16.40 -8.47 0.18
CA PRO A 89 -17.19 -8.79 1.37
C PRO A 89 -16.47 -9.80 2.28
N GLY A 90 -16.32 -9.45 3.56
CA GLY A 90 -15.62 -10.27 4.55
C GLY A 90 -14.20 -9.80 4.87
N ASP A 91 -13.63 -8.87 4.11
CA ASP A 91 -12.35 -8.28 4.45
C ASP A 91 -12.45 -7.44 5.74
N GLU A 92 -11.51 -7.66 6.66
CA GLU A 92 -11.46 -6.97 7.95
C GLU A 92 -10.79 -5.58 7.87
N MET A 93 -10.01 -5.35 6.81
CA MET A 93 -9.25 -4.13 6.60
C MET A 93 -9.47 -3.62 5.17
N SER A 94 -9.64 -2.31 5.04
CA SER A 94 -9.70 -1.64 3.75
C SER A 94 -9.07 -0.26 3.84
N PHE A 95 -8.52 0.21 2.72
CA PHE A 95 -7.93 1.55 2.67
C PHE A 95 -9.00 2.65 2.73
N LEU A 96 -10.12 2.43 2.03
CA LEU A 96 -11.26 3.34 2.00
C LEU A 96 -12.18 3.05 3.19
N GLN A 97 -12.71 4.09 3.83
CA GLN A 97 -13.67 3.88 4.93
C GLN A 97 -14.96 3.20 4.44
N ASP A 98 -15.42 3.58 3.24
CA ASP A 98 -16.62 3.04 2.60
C ASP A 98 -16.27 2.56 1.18
N PRO A 99 -15.61 1.38 1.03
CA PRO A 99 -15.17 0.90 -0.28
C PRO A 99 -16.37 0.54 -1.17
N PRO A 100 -16.52 1.14 -2.37
CA PRO A 100 -17.64 0.84 -3.26
C PRO A 100 -17.62 -0.62 -3.76
N THR A 101 -16.45 -1.27 -3.72
CA THR A 101 -16.25 -2.68 -4.12
C THR A 101 -16.97 -3.70 -3.23
N LEU A 102 -17.46 -3.27 -2.06
CA LEU A 102 -18.35 -4.09 -1.24
C LEU A 102 -19.72 -4.32 -1.89
N LEU A 103 -20.15 -3.42 -2.79
CA LEU A 103 -21.40 -3.57 -3.53
C LEU A 103 -21.25 -4.61 -4.66
N ASP A 104 -22.28 -5.44 -4.85
CA ASP A 104 -22.27 -6.53 -5.83
C ASP A 104 -22.15 -6.07 -7.29
N THR A 105 -22.43 -4.79 -7.57
CA THR A 105 -22.30 -4.20 -8.92
C THR A 105 -20.85 -3.90 -9.30
N PHE A 106 -19.94 -3.84 -8.33
CA PHE A 106 -18.54 -3.59 -8.59
C PHE A 106 -17.79 -4.91 -8.80
N MET A 107 -16.78 -4.86 -9.67
CA MET A 107 -15.90 -5.99 -9.94
C MET A 107 -15.21 -6.44 -8.64
N ARG A 108 -15.11 -7.76 -8.41
CA ARG A 108 -14.40 -8.32 -7.26
C ARG A 108 -12.89 -8.29 -7.47
N ARG A 109 -12.12 -8.38 -6.39
CA ARG A 109 -10.65 -8.36 -6.47
C ARG A 109 -10.12 -9.41 -7.44
N SER A 110 -10.62 -10.63 -7.37
CA SER A 110 -10.19 -11.74 -8.23
C SER A 110 -10.40 -11.49 -9.73
N ASP A 111 -11.45 -10.76 -10.11
CA ASP A 111 -11.70 -10.36 -11.48
C ASP A 111 -10.76 -9.22 -11.92
N TYR A 112 -10.47 -8.29 -11.02
CA TYR A 112 -9.50 -7.21 -11.26
C TYR A 112 -8.07 -7.75 -11.48
N LEU A 113 -7.65 -8.72 -10.66
CA LEU A 113 -6.38 -9.42 -10.83
C LEU A 113 -6.29 -10.10 -12.21
N ARG A 114 -7.33 -10.86 -12.58
CA ARG A 114 -7.39 -11.57 -13.86
C ARG A 114 -7.33 -10.59 -15.05
N MET A 115 -8.04 -9.47 -14.95
CA MET A 115 -8.00 -8.43 -15.97
C MET A 115 -6.59 -7.83 -16.11
N TYR A 116 -5.92 -7.56 -14.99
CA TYR A 116 -4.57 -7.03 -15.00
C TYR A 116 -3.57 -8.02 -15.63
N GLU A 117 -3.63 -9.30 -15.27
CA GLU A 117 -2.79 -10.36 -15.88
C GLU A 117 -2.99 -10.43 -17.39
N GLN A 118 -4.25 -10.48 -17.84
CA GLN A 118 -4.59 -10.58 -19.26
C GLN A 118 -4.13 -9.37 -20.07
N ARG A 119 -4.23 -8.15 -19.52
CA ARG A 119 -3.86 -6.92 -20.23
C ARG A 119 -2.36 -6.65 -20.20
N SER A 120 -1.70 -6.94 -19.09
CA SER A 120 -0.28 -6.61 -18.88
C SER A 120 0.67 -7.72 -19.34
N GLY A 121 0.20 -8.97 -19.31
CA GLY A 121 1.01 -10.17 -19.51
C GLY A 121 2.00 -10.47 -18.37
N PHE A 122 1.84 -9.81 -17.21
CA PHE A 122 2.66 -10.12 -16.04
C PHE A 122 2.07 -11.28 -15.24
N ASP A 123 2.96 -12.16 -14.76
CA ASP A 123 2.66 -13.18 -13.76
C ASP A 123 2.55 -12.53 -12.36
N LEU A 124 1.42 -12.74 -11.70
CA LEU A 124 1.11 -12.24 -10.35
C LEU A 124 1.44 -13.24 -9.23
N SER A 125 2.22 -14.29 -9.48
CA SER A 125 2.59 -15.28 -8.45
C SER A 125 3.24 -14.66 -7.20
N ASP A 126 3.98 -13.55 -7.34
CA ASP A 126 4.60 -12.82 -6.23
C ASP A 126 3.67 -11.78 -5.58
N LEU A 127 2.44 -11.62 -6.06
CA LEU A 127 1.51 -10.60 -5.54
C LEU A 127 1.27 -10.69 -4.03
N PRO A 128 1.17 -11.88 -3.39
CA PRO A 128 1.02 -11.95 -1.94
C PRO A 128 2.14 -11.24 -1.17
N TYR A 129 3.39 -11.35 -1.63
CA TYR A 129 4.52 -10.58 -1.08
C TYR A 129 4.27 -9.07 -1.22
N TYR A 130 3.91 -8.62 -2.43
CA TYR A 130 3.70 -7.21 -2.71
C TYR A 130 2.51 -6.63 -1.95
N HIS A 131 1.49 -7.44 -1.66
CA HIS A 131 0.34 -7.03 -0.87
C HIS A 131 0.71 -6.80 0.60
N ALA A 132 1.42 -7.76 1.22
CA ALA A 132 1.94 -7.60 2.58
C ALA A 132 2.90 -6.40 2.68
N PHE A 133 3.81 -6.26 1.70
CA PHE A 133 4.71 -5.10 1.62
C PHE A 133 3.95 -3.77 1.50
N SER A 134 2.87 -3.71 0.73
CA SER A 134 2.10 -2.48 0.52
C SER A 134 1.42 -2.01 1.81
N TRP A 135 0.84 -2.94 2.59
CA TRP A 135 0.24 -2.61 3.89
C TRP A 135 1.29 -2.23 4.94
N TRP A 136 2.44 -2.91 4.96
CA TRP A 136 3.56 -2.50 5.81
C TRP A 136 4.04 -1.08 5.46
N LYS A 137 4.20 -0.78 4.16
CA LYS A 137 4.54 0.57 3.67
C LYS A 137 3.48 1.60 4.09
N GLN A 138 2.20 1.25 3.97
CA GLN A 138 1.10 2.12 4.38
C GLN A 138 1.16 2.45 5.88
N ALA A 139 1.39 1.44 6.72
CA ALA A 139 1.60 1.64 8.15
C ALA A 139 2.78 2.60 8.43
N SER A 140 3.92 2.43 7.74
CA SER A 140 5.09 3.33 7.88
C SER A 140 4.79 4.78 7.47
N ILE A 141 3.96 4.99 6.44
CA ILE A 141 3.54 6.33 5.99
C ILE A 141 2.69 7.00 7.07
N VAL A 142 1.69 6.27 7.59
CA VAL A 142 0.77 6.78 8.61
C VAL A 142 1.51 7.04 9.93
N GLU A 143 2.42 6.16 10.33
CA GLU A 143 3.28 6.38 11.52
C GLU A 143 4.18 7.60 11.35
N GLY A 144 4.74 7.82 10.16
CA GLY A 144 5.51 9.04 9.88
C GLY A 144 4.67 10.32 9.99
N ALA A 145 3.41 10.28 9.55
CA ALA A 145 2.47 11.40 9.73
C ALA A 145 2.09 11.60 11.20
N TYR A 146 1.86 10.51 11.92
CA TYR A 146 1.62 10.49 13.37
C TYR A 146 2.77 11.14 14.14
N ALA A 147 4.01 10.73 13.88
CA ALA A 147 5.20 11.27 14.52
C ALA A 147 5.36 12.77 14.29
N ARG A 148 5.16 13.24 13.05
CA ARG A 148 5.19 14.68 12.73
C ARG A 148 4.12 15.47 13.49
N ARG A 149 2.91 14.91 13.62
CA ARG A 149 1.82 15.56 14.37
C ARG A 149 2.14 15.69 15.86
N LEU A 150 2.72 14.66 16.48
CA LEU A 150 3.18 14.72 17.87
C LEU A 150 4.26 15.77 18.10
N GLN A 151 5.11 16.00 17.09
CA GLN A 151 6.18 17.00 17.12
C GLN A 151 5.68 18.43 16.80
N GLY A 152 4.37 18.65 16.73
CA GLY A 152 3.78 19.98 16.54
C GLY A 152 3.71 20.46 15.08
N ALA A 153 3.99 19.59 14.11
CA ALA A 153 3.78 19.94 12.70
C ALA A 153 2.28 20.04 12.39
N THR A 154 1.85 21.19 11.87
CA THR A 154 0.45 21.51 11.53
C THR A 154 0.16 21.46 10.03
N GLY A 155 1.11 21.02 9.18
CA GLY A 155 0.99 21.04 7.72
C GLY A 155 1.08 19.67 7.04
N GLY A 156 0.26 19.47 6.00
CA GLY A 156 0.15 18.23 5.19
C GLY A 156 -1.10 17.41 5.55
N MET A 157 -1.66 16.67 4.56
CA MET A 157 -2.90 15.84 4.64
C MET A 157 -3.17 15.43 6.09
N GLY A 158 -4.01 16.21 6.76
CA GLY A 158 -4.28 16.00 8.17
C GLY A 158 -4.90 14.63 8.27
N ALA A 159 -4.20 13.68 8.89
CA ALA A 159 -4.83 12.44 9.31
C ALA A 159 -6.05 12.86 10.14
N SER A 160 -7.23 12.73 9.54
CA SER A 160 -8.50 13.09 10.14
C SER A 160 -8.75 12.08 11.25
N GLY A 161 -8.84 12.56 12.49
CA GLY A 161 -8.95 11.73 13.68
C GLY A 161 -8.10 12.29 14.82
N ASP A 162 -8.44 11.86 16.03
CA ASP A 162 -7.58 12.11 17.19
C ASP A 162 -6.29 11.29 17.10
N VAL A 163 -5.23 11.77 17.73
CA VAL A 163 -3.87 11.19 17.75
C VAL A 163 -3.92 9.71 18.14
N ALA A 164 -4.71 9.34 19.15
CA ALA A 164 -4.86 7.94 19.58
C ALA A 164 -5.46 7.04 18.49
N SER A 165 -6.41 7.55 17.70
CA SER A 165 -7.02 6.80 16.59
C SER A 165 -6.02 6.51 15.48
N ILE A 166 -5.05 7.41 15.24
CA ILE A 166 -4.01 7.21 14.22
C ILE A 166 -3.06 6.09 14.64
N ALA A 167 -2.62 6.07 15.91
CA ALA A 167 -1.75 5.01 16.42
C ALA A 167 -2.39 3.62 16.31
N THR A 168 -3.66 3.49 16.74
CA THR A 168 -4.41 2.23 16.59
C THR A 168 -4.55 1.81 15.13
N ARG A 169 -4.75 2.75 14.20
CA ARG A 169 -4.80 2.43 12.76
C ARG A 169 -3.48 1.88 12.24
N VAL A 170 -2.35 2.43 12.68
CA VAL A 170 -1.01 1.89 12.33
C VAL A 170 -0.87 0.46 12.83
N ASP A 171 -1.27 0.19 14.07
CA ASP A 171 -1.15 -1.15 14.67
C ASP A 171 -2.01 -2.17 13.91
N ASN A 172 -3.27 -1.82 13.61
CA ASN A 172 -4.15 -2.68 12.81
C ASN A 172 -3.60 -2.93 11.39
N MET A 173 -2.97 -1.93 10.76
CA MET A 173 -2.33 -2.10 9.44
C MET A 173 -1.13 -3.04 9.51
N LEU A 174 -0.35 -2.99 10.59
CA LEU A 174 0.78 -3.90 10.81
C LEU A 174 0.30 -5.32 11.06
N ASP A 175 -0.73 -5.51 11.88
CA ASP A 175 -1.32 -6.83 12.13
C ASP A 175 -1.89 -7.44 10.84
N HIS A 176 -2.57 -6.62 10.03
CA HIS A 176 -3.05 -7.06 8.72
C HIS A 176 -1.91 -7.43 7.76
N ALA A 177 -0.84 -6.61 7.70
CA ALA A 177 0.35 -6.93 6.92
C ALA A 177 1.03 -8.22 7.40
N ALA A 178 1.03 -8.49 8.71
CA ALA A 178 1.58 -9.70 9.29
C ALA A 178 0.75 -10.95 8.98
N ALA A 179 -0.57 -10.84 8.97
CA ALA A 179 -1.45 -11.91 8.53
C ALA A 179 -1.19 -12.25 7.05
N LEU A 180 -1.18 -11.23 6.18
CA LEU A 180 -0.88 -11.41 4.75
C LEU A 180 0.50 -12.03 4.50
N ALA A 181 1.52 -11.60 5.25
CA ALA A 181 2.86 -12.19 5.16
C ALA A 181 2.85 -13.67 5.55
N SER A 182 2.16 -14.01 6.65
CA SER A 182 2.05 -15.40 7.13
C SER A 182 1.31 -16.29 6.14
N ASP A 183 0.21 -15.81 5.56
CA ASP A 183 -0.56 -16.52 4.52
C ASP A 183 0.27 -16.74 3.25
N ALA A 184 1.17 -15.81 2.94
CA ALA A 184 2.13 -15.93 1.84
C ALA A 184 3.35 -16.81 2.17
N GLY A 185 3.47 -17.34 3.39
CA GLY A 185 4.61 -18.15 3.82
C GLY A 185 5.90 -17.34 4.05
N ILE A 186 5.77 -16.04 4.35
CA ILE A 186 6.86 -15.08 4.61
C ILE A 186 7.07 -14.93 6.13
#